data_AF-A0A4R1MIH9-F1
#
_entry.id   AF-A0A4R1MIH9-F1
#
_cell.length_a   1.000
_cell.length_b   1.000
_cell.length_c   1.000
_cell.angle_alpha   90.00
_cell.angle_beta   90.00
_cell.angle_gamma   90.00
#
_symmetry.space_group_name_H-M   'P 1'
#
loop_
_entity.id
_entity.type
_entity.pdbx_description
1 polymer ?
#
loop_
_entity_poly.entity_id
_entity_poly.type
_entity_poly.pdbx_seq_one_letter_code
_entity_poly.pdbx_strand_id
1 'polypeptide(L)'
;MGVRVRPKGLHDQEANVARQAEQNASSAAADKHKAAELARQQGALAFFTDTEGALKAYQRAAGYEPDDPDTLIFIGDLQDRLGQTQQALTTFDQARALLERKRAASPDNAALLSDLAVAHDRMGVEIQKQGNLESALAHFRQALAILQKLVQQDPGNQEWQRDLAVTHDSIGAVLQSAGKIADSLAEFRKAWRSSNRLLVTSPTMSISSSISHWRARASATAFSNKVT
;
A
#
# COMPACT_ATOMS: atom_id res chain seq x y z
N MET A 1 50.90 -14.24 43.47
CA MET A 1 49.72 -14.23 42.57
C MET A 1 48.76 -13.15 43.04
N GLY A 2 48.70 -12.00 42.36
CA GLY A 2 47.81 -10.89 42.72
C GLY A 2 46.52 -10.96 41.90
N VAL A 3 45.41 -11.35 42.54
CA VAL A 3 44.08 -11.26 41.94
C VAL A 3 43.65 -9.80 42.00
N ARG A 4 43.73 -9.10 40.86
CA ARG A 4 43.26 -7.72 40.72
C ARG A 4 41.73 -7.74 40.75
N VAL A 5 41.15 -7.61 41.94
CA VAL A 5 39.69 -7.46 42.13
C VAL A 5 39.30 -6.11 41.53
N ARG A 6 38.54 -6.13 40.43
CA ARG A 6 37.97 -4.90 39.85
C ARG A 6 36.99 -4.28 40.87
N PRO A 7 37.03 -2.96 41.14
CA PRO A 7 36.19 -2.33 42.15
C PRO A 7 34.70 -2.44 41.79
N LYS A 8 33.85 -2.87 42.74
CA LYS A 8 32.39 -2.99 42.57
C LYS A 8 31.72 -1.70 42.06
N GLY A 9 32.24 -0.52 42.40
CA GLY A 9 31.64 0.77 42.02
C GLY A 9 31.77 1.16 40.54
N LEU A 10 32.70 0.56 39.78
CA LEU A 10 32.81 0.82 38.33
C LEU A 10 31.63 0.22 37.56
N HIS A 11 31.13 -0.95 37.98
CA HIS A 11 29.96 -1.58 37.35
C HIS A 11 28.67 -0.77 37.56
N ASP A 12 28.50 -0.17 38.73
CA ASP A 12 27.30 0.63 39.05
C ASP A 12 27.29 1.98 38.30
N GLN A 13 28.47 2.57 38.10
CA GLN A 13 28.62 3.83 37.40
C GLN A 13 28.43 3.66 35.87
N GLU A 14 28.98 2.60 35.29
CA GLU A 14 28.75 2.22 33.88
C GLU A 14 27.27 1.90 33.62
N ALA A 15 26.61 1.17 34.53
CA ALA A 15 25.19 0.84 34.42
C ALA A 15 24.28 2.09 34.50
N ASN A 16 24.62 3.08 35.33
CA ASN A 16 23.87 4.33 35.41
C ASN A 16 24.03 5.19 34.15
N VAL A 17 25.24 5.27 33.58
CA VAL A 17 25.48 6.00 32.32
C VAL A 17 24.72 5.36 31.17
N ALA A 18 24.69 4.02 31.08
CA ALA A 18 23.93 3.30 30.07
C ALA A 18 22.42 3.59 30.17
N ARG A 19 21.85 3.52 31.38
CA ARG A 19 20.42 3.85 31.59
C ARG A 19 20.09 5.29 31.24
N GLN A 20 20.97 6.24 31.57
CA GLN A 20 20.77 7.65 31.22
C GLN A 20 20.82 7.85 29.69
N ALA A 21 21.75 7.18 29.00
CA ALA A 21 21.83 7.20 27.55
C ALA A 21 20.59 6.59 26.88
N GLU A 22 20.08 5.48 27.41
CA GLU A 22 18.83 4.86 26.97
C GLU A 22 17.63 5.79 27.17
N GLN A 23 17.52 6.44 28.33
CA GLN A 23 16.45 7.41 28.60
C GLN A 23 16.52 8.61 27.66
N ASN A 24 17.71 9.15 27.41
CA ASN A 24 17.91 10.25 26.46
C ASN A 24 17.62 9.84 25.02
N ALA A 25 17.99 8.62 24.63
CA ALA A 25 17.66 8.08 23.31
C ALA A 25 16.15 7.87 23.16
N SER A 26 15.48 7.38 24.21
CA SER A 26 14.03 7.19 24.24
C SER A 26 13.27 8.52 24.19
N SER A 27 13.73 9.56 24.88
CA SER A 27 13.11 10.88 24.82
C SER A 27 13.29 11.53 23.45
N ALA A 28 14.50 11.45 22.89
CA ALA A 28 14.78 11.92 21.54
C ALA A 28 13.96 11.17 20.48
N ALA A 29 13.74 9.87 20.65
CA ALA A 29 12.85 9.09 19.79
C ALA A 29 11.40 9.53 19.91
N ALA A 30 10.90 9.77 21.14
CA ALA A 30 9.54 10.25 21.36
C ALA A 30 9.29 11.64 20.74
N ASP A 31 10.29 12.53 20.78
CA ASP A 31 10.20 13.85 20.15
C ASP A 31 10.19 13.76 18.62
N LYS A 32 11.00 12.86 18.03
CA LYS A 32 10.95 12.55 16.60
C LYS A 32 9.61 11.98 16.18
N HIS A 33 9.04 11.06 16.97
CA HIS A 33 7.74 10.47 16.68
C HIS A 33 6.64 11.53 16.62
N LYS A 34 6.56 12.41 17.63
CA LYS A 34 5.59 13.53 17.62
C LYS A 34 5.80 14.47 16.42
N ALA A 35 7.05 14.75 16.07
CA ALA A 35 7.35 15.58 14.90
C ALA A 35 6.92 14.90 13.60
N ALA A 36 7.11 13.59 13.48
CA ALA A 36 6.65 12.79 12.36
C ALA A 36 5.12 12.82 12.24
N GLU A 37 4.40 12.59 13.34
CA GLU A 37 2.94 12.64 13.38
C GLU A 37 2.39 14.01 12.95
N LEU A 38 2.97 15.11 13.46
CA LEU A 38 2.56 16.45 13.06
C LEU A 38 2.79 16.68 11.56
N ALA A 39 3.92 16.21 11.03
CA ALA A 39 4.22 16.31 9.61
C ALA A 39 3.25 15.46 8.75
N ARG A 40 2.88 14.25 9.20
CA ARG A 40 1.85 13.43 8.55
C ARG A 40 0.48 14.11 8.55
N GLN A 41 0.07 14.70 9.68
CA GLN A 41 -1.21 15.44 9.77
C GLN A 41 -1.25 16.62 8.79
N GLN A 42 -0.15 17.37 8.68
CA GLN A 42 -0.02 18.43 7.67
C GLN A 42 -0.11 17.87 6.25
N GLY A 43 0.54 16.73 5.99
CA GLY A 43 0.48 16.02 4.72
C GLY A 43 -0.94 15.58 4.37
N ALA A 44 -1.68 15.03 5.32
CA ALA A 44 -3.05 14.58 5.15
C ALA A 44 -4.01 15.74 4.83
N LEU A 45 -3.87 16.87 5.53
CA LEU A 45 -4.67 18.07 5.28
C LEU A 45 -4.42 18.64 3.87
N ALA A 46 -3.18 18.63 3.42
CA ALA A 46 -2.80 19.10 2.09
C ALA A 46 -3.07 18.06 0.98
N PHE A 47 -3.31 16.79 1.32
CA PHE A 47 -3.26 15.67 0.38
C PHE A 47 -4.14 15.89 -0.86
N PHE A 48 -5.38 16.38 -0.69
CA PHE A 48 -6.31 16.55 -1.81
C PHE A 48 -6.23 17.92 -2.49
N THR A 49 -5.60 18.92 -1.86
CA THR A 49 -5.66 20.33 -2.32
C THR A 49 -4.32 20.89 -2.76
N ASP A 50 -3.21 20.37 -2.21
CA ASP A 50 -1.85 20.83 -2.47
C ASP A 50 -0.90 19.63 -2.49
N THR A 51 -0.74 19.03 -3.68
CA THR A 51 0.09 17.84 -3.88
C THR A 51 1.55 18.08 -3.48
N GLU A 52 2.12 19.25 -3.78
CA GLU A 52 3.52 19.55 -3.45
C GLU A 52 3.72 19.81 -1.96
N GLY A 53 2.81 20.55 -1.33
CA GLY A 53 2.82 20.78 0.11
C GLY A 53 2.66 19.48 0.89
N ALA A 54 1.75 18.61 0.44
CA ALA A 54 1.58 17.28 1.01
C ALA A 54 2.87 16.44 0.88
N LEU A 55 3.50 16.45 -0.30
CA LEU A 55 4.73 15.69 -0.54
C LEU A 55 5.85 16.15 0.40
N LYS A 56 6.06 17.47 0.52
CA LYS A 56 7.06 18.03 1.45
C LYS A 56 6.77 17.66 2.91
N ALA A 57 5.50 17.61 3.30
CA ALA A 57 5.11 17.23 4.66
C ALA A 57 5.38 15.75 4.94
N TYR A 58 5.00 14.84 4.04
CA TYR A 58 5.30 13.42 4.19
C TYR A 58 6.81 13.10 4.09
N GLN A 59 7.56 13.80 3.23
CA GLN A 59 9.02 13.67 3.20
C GLN A 59 9.68 14.11 4.52
N ARG A 60 9.16 15.16 5.17
CA ARG A 60 9.59 15.52 6.53
C ARG A 60 9.25 14.42 7.54
N ALA A 61 8.05 13.84 7.47
CA ALA A 61 7.68 12.72 8.33
C ALA A 61 8.64 11.53 8.15
N ALA A 62 8.94 11.14 6.90
CA ALA A 62 9.91 10.09 6.59
C ALA A 62 11.34 10.43 7.05
N GLY A 63 11.71 11.71 7.11
CA GLY A 63 12.98 12.16 7.66
C GLY A 63 13.11 11.96 9.18
N TYR A 64 11.99 11.98 9.91
CA TYR A 64 11.95 11.65 11.34
C TYR A 64 11.79 10.14 11.58
N GLU A 65 10.94 9.48 10.80
CA GLU A 65 10.61 8.06 10.89
C GLU A 65 10.65 7.39 9.51
N PRO A 66 11.81 6.88 9.07
CA PRO A 66 11.95 6.26 7.74
C PRO A 66 11.32 4.86 7.65
N ASP A 67 11.04 4.23 8.79
CA ASP A 67 10.51 2.85 8.88
C ASP A 67 8.97 2.80 8.93
N ASP A 68 8.32 3.74 8.25
CA ASP A 68 6.87 3.85 8.15
C ASP A 68 6.38 3.59 6.71
N PRO A 69 5.78 2.43 6.42
CA PRO A 69 5.38 2.05 5.07
C PRO A 69 4.24 2.93 4.52
N ASP A 70 3.32 3.38 5.37
CA ASP A 70 2.18 4.20 4.94
C ASP A 70 2.65 5.55 4.40
N THR A 71 3.58 6.19 5.12
CA THR A 71 4.20 7.44 4.66
C THR A 71 4.88 7.26 3.31
N LEU A 72 5.58 6.14 3.08
CA LEU A 72 6.20 5.86 1.79
C LEU A 72 5.15 5.67 0.67
N ILE A 73 4.05 4.96 0.95
CA ILE A 73 2.94 4.81 0.00
C ILE A 73 2.35 6.19 -0.35
N PHE A 74 2.10 7.06 0.64
CA PHE A 74 1.60 8.42 0.39
C PHE A 74 2.58 9.27 -0.42
N ILE A 75 3.89 9.18 -0.15
CA ILE A 75 4.92 9.87 -0.96
C ILE A 75 4.87 9.37 -2.41
N GLY A 76 4.79 8.06 -2.63
CA GLY A 76 4.70 7.47 -3.97
C GLY A 76 3.44 7.92 -4.73
N ASP A 77 2.28 7.93 -4.07
CA ASP A 77 1.01 8.41 -4.66
C ASP A 77 1.09 9.89 -5.05
N LEU A 78 1.73 10.72 -4.24
CA LEU A 78 1.93 12.15 -4.52
C LEU A 78 2.94 12.37 -5.64
N GLN A 79 4.00 11.57 -5.71
CA GLN A 79 4.96 11.59 -6.81
C GLN A 79 4.30 11.21 -8.14
N ASP A 80 3.45 10.17 -8.16
CA ASP A 80 2.70 9.79 -9.36
C ASP A 80 1.79 10.94 -9.83
N ARG A 81 1.05 11.58 -8.91
CA ARG A 81 0.21 12.75 -9.23
C ARG A 81 0.98 13.93 -9.81
N LEU A 82 2.26 14.06 -9.50
CA LEU A 82 3.16 15.07 -10.06
C LEU A 82 3.86 14.61 -11.35
N GLY A 83 3.55 13.41 -11.86
CA GLY A 83 4.19 12.82 -13.03
C GLY A 83 5.61 12.32 -12.79
N GLN A 84 6.02 12.17 -11.52
CA GLN A 84 7.35 11.71 -11.12
C GLN A 84 7.43 10.18 -11.09
N THR A 85 6.95 9.54 -12.14
CA THR A 85 6.82 8.08 -12.32
C THR A 85 7.99 7.26 -11.77
N GLN A 86 9.22 7.58 -12.14
CA GLN A 86 10.39 6.80 -11.73
C GLN A 86 10.68 6.92 -10.23
N GLN A 87 10.41 8.09 -9.65
CA GLN A 87 10.56 8.31 -8.21
C GLN A 87 9.48 7.55 -7.45
N ALA A 88 8.23 7.61 -7.92
CA ALA A 88 7.11 6.87 -7.35
C ALA A 88 7.40 5.36 -7.29
N LEU A 89 7.87 4.76 -8.40
CA LEU A 89 8.28 3.35 -8.42
C LEU A 89 9.38 3.02 -7.41
N THR A 90 10.38 3.90 -7.29
CA THR A 90 11.47 3.71 -6.33
C THR A 90 10.94 3.75 -4.90
N THR A 91 10.04 4.68 -4.59
CA THR A 91 9.45 4.82 -3.27
C THR A 91 8.48 3.66 -2.94
N PHE A 92 7.68 3.20 -3.90
CA PHE A 92 6.85 2.00 -3.70
C PHE A 92 7.69 0.74 -3.48
N ASP A 93 8.83 0.59 -4.18
CA ASP A 93 9.72 -0.54 -3.95
C ASP A 93 10.37 -0.49 -2.55
N GLN A 94 10.71 0.70 -2.06
CA GLN A 94 11.16 0.91 -0.68
C GLN A 94 10.07 0.50 0.32
N ALA A 95 8.82 0.92 0.12
CA ALA A 95 7.69 0.53 0.96
C ALA A 95 7.51 -0.99 0.98
N ARG A 96 7.51 -1.63 -0.20
CA ARG A 96 7.41 -3.09 -0.36
C ARG A 96 8.54 -3.81 0.39
N ALA A 97 9.79 -3.36 0.24
CA ALA A 97 10.93 -3.98 0.91
C ALA A 97 10.85 -3.85 2.44
N LEU A 98 10.39 -2.71 2.94
CA LEU A 98 10.15 -2.48 4.37
C LEU A 98 9.02 -3.37 4.90
N LEU A 99 7.91 -3.47 4.17
CA LEU A 99 6.76 -4.31 4.52
C LEU A 99 7.14 -5.79 4.57
N GLU A 100 7.90 -6.30 3.58
CA GLU A 100 8.38 -7.69 3.59
C GLU A 100 9.31 -7.96 4.79
N ARG A 101 10.19 -7.01 5.14
CA ARG A 101 11.02 -7.13 6.35
C ARG A 101 10.18 -7.18 7.63
N LYS A 102 9.17 -6.31 7.77
CA LYS A 102 8.27 -6.30 8.93
C LYS A 102 7.43 -7.59 8.99
N ARG A 103 6.96 -8.07 7.84
CA ARG A 103 6.19 -9.31 7.70
C ARG A 103 6.98 -10.53 8.13
N ALA A 104 8.31 -10.56 7.92
CA ALA A 104 9.14 -11.68 8.39
C ALA A 104 9.03 -11.91 9.92
N ALA A 105 8.78 -10.85 10.70
CA ALA A 105 8.55 -10.94 12.15
C ALA A 105 7.08 -11.18 12.52
N SER A 106 6.14 -10.89 11.63
CA SER A 106 4.69 -11.06 11.87
C SER A 106 3.95 -11.44 10.58
N PRO A 107 4.05 -12.71 10.13
CA PRO A 107 3.61 -13.12 8.79
C PRO A 107 2.10 -13.02 8.52
N ASP A 108 1.30 -12.99 9.58
CA ASP A 108 -0.17 -12.96 9.51
C ASP A 108 -0.76 -11.63 9.98
N ASN A 109 0.06 -10.59 10.15
CA ASN A 109 -0.45 -9.26 10.49
C ASN A 109 -1.23 -8.69 9.29
N ALA A 110 -2.54 -8.56 9.46
CA ALA A 110 -3.45 -8.14 8.41
C ALA A 110 -3.17 -6.72 7.88
N ALA A 111 -2.74 -5.80 8.74
CA ALA A 111 -2.38 -4.44 8.32
C ALA A 111 -1.18 -4.46 7.37
N LEU A 112 -0.09 -5.13 7.78
CA LEU A 112 1.11 -5.28 6.95
C LEU A 112 0.82 -5.97 5.61
N LEU A 113 -0.07 -6.97 5.61
CA LEU A 113 -0.52 -7.63 4.38
C LEU A 113 -1.32 -6.67 3.49
N SER A 114 -2.23 -5.89 4.07
CA SER A 114 -3.04 -4.90 3.34
C SER A 114 -2.14 -3.88 2.66
N ASP A 115 -1.19 -3.29 3.39
CA ASP A 115 -0.27 -2.28 2.86
C ASP A 115 0.65 -2.87 1.77
N LEU A 116 1.05 -4.14 1.92
CA LEU A 116 1.86 -4.84 0.91
C LEU A 116 1.07 -5.08 -0.37
N ALA A 117 -0.21 -5.39 -0.27
CA ALA A 117 -1.10 -5.49 -1.43
C ALA A 117 -1.24 -4.14 -2.13
N VAL A 118 -1.42 -3.05 -1.38
CA VAL A 118 -1.48 -1.68 -1.91
C VAL A 118 -0.19 -1.32 -2.65
N ALA A 119 0.99 -1.56 -2.05
CA ALA A 119 2.27 -1.29 -2.69
C ALA A 119 2.42 -2.05 -4.03
N HIS A 120 2.02 -3.33 -4.06
CA HIS A 120 2.01 -4.10 -5.30
C HIS A 120 1.03 -3.57 -6.35
N ASP A 121 -0.18 -3.18 -5.96
CA ASP A 121 -1.15 -2.59 -6.88
C ASP A 121 -0.62 -1.28 -7.50
N ARG A 122 -0.07 -0.39 -6.68
CA ARG A 122 0.55 0.87 -7.14
C ARG A 122 1.70 0.66 -8.11
N MET A 123 2.61 -0.25 -7.80
CA MET A 123 3.69 -0.63 -8.73
C MET A 123 3.13 -1.19 -10.03
N GLY A 124 2.12 -2.06 -9.96
CA GLY A 124 1.46 -2.65 -11.12
C GLY A 124 0.86 -1.59 -12.05
N VAL A 125 0.14 -0.61 -11.48
CA VAL A 125 -0.45 0.50 -12.24
C VAL A 125 0.64 1.31 -12.95
N GLU A 126 1.72 1.66 -12.23
CA GLU A 126 2.77 2.51 -12.80
C GLU A 126 3.58 1.79 -13.88
N ILE A 127 3.84 0.49 -13.70
CA ILE A 127 4.52 -0.34 -14.71
C ILE A 127 3.62 -0.56 -15.93
N GLN A 128 2.30 -0.68 -15.74
CA GLN A 128 1.34 -0.77 -16.84
C GLN A 128 1.34 0.50 -17.70
N LYS A 129 1.40 1.69 -17.09
CA LYS A 129 1.49 2.97 -17.83
C LYS A 129 2.72 3.03 -18.74
N GLN A 130 3.80 2.34 -18.36
CA GLN A 130 5.02 2.21 -19.16
C GLN A 130 4.95 1.14 -20.26
N GLY A 131 3.81 0.42 -20.36
CA GLY A 131 3.59 -0.62 -21.37
C GLY A 131 4.21 -1.98 -21.01
N ASN A 132 4.83 -2.14 -19.85
CA ASN A 132 5.37 -3.43 -19.42
C ASN A 132 4.28 -4.29 -18.77
N LEU A 133 3.43 -4.85 -19.63
CA LEU A 133 2.23 -5.58 -19.22
C LEU A 133 2.55 -6.85 -18.40
N GLU A 134 3.65 -7.56 -18.70
CA GLU A 134 4.00 -8.78 -17.97
C GLU A 134 4.42 -8.49 -16.53
N SER A 135 5.30 -7.49 -16.32
CA SER A 135 5.70 -7.08 -14.97
C SER A 135 4.53 -6.50 -14.19
N ALA A 136 3.66 -5.71 -14.82
CA ALA A 136 2.45 -5.20 -14.18
C ALA A 136 1.54 -6.34 -13.71
N LEU A 137 1.30 -7.33 -14.58
CA LEU A 137 0.49 -8.50 -14.25
C LEU A 137 1.08 -9.30 -13.08
N ALA A 138 2.40 -9.42 -13.00
CA ALA A 138 3.07 -10.09 -11.88
C ALA A 138 2.79 -9.38 -10.55
N HIS A 139 2.87 -8.06 -10.52
CA HIS A 139 2.56 -7.27 -9.33
C HIS A 139 1.09 -7.37 -8.92
N PHE A 140 0.15 -7.24 -9.86
CA PHE A 140 -1.26 -7.40 -9.53
C PHE A 140 -1.60 -8.80 -9.03
N ARG A 141 -0.93 -9.84 -9.53
CA ARG A 141 -1.10 -11.21 -9.01
C ARG A 141 -0.58 -11.38 -7.57
N GLN A 142 0.49 -10.69 -7.18
CA GLN A 142 0.95 -10.67 -5.80
C GLN A 142 -0.09 -9.98 -4.89
N ALA A 143 -0.59 -8.80 -5.28
CA ALA A 143 -1.66 -8.11 -4.56
C ALA A 143 -2.91 -9.01 -4.43
N LEU A 144 -3.32 -9.66 -5.52
CA LEU A 144 -4.47 -10.56 -5.55
C LEU A 144 -4.33 -11.71 -4.53
N ALA A 145 -3.17 -12.36 -4.50
CA ALA A 145 -2.93 -13.48 -3.58
C ALA A 145 -3.03 -13.05 -2.12
N ILE A 146 -2.51 -11.86 -1.79
CA ILE A 146 -2.58 -11.30 -0.44
C ILE A 146 -4.03 -10.96 -0.07
N LEU A 147 -4.75 -10.25 -0.93
CA LEU A 147 -6.14 -9.85 -0.70
C LEU A 147 -7.07 -11.06 -0.59
N GLN A 148 -6.82 -12.13 -1.36
CA GLN A 148 -7.55 -13.39 -1.21
C GLN A 148 -7.36 -14.00 0.18
N LYS A 149 -6.14 -13.97 0.73
CA LYS A 149 -5.85 -14.43 2.10
C LYS A 149 -6.59 -13.56 3.13
N LEU A 150 -6.54 -12.24 2.98
CA LEU A 150 -7.21 -11.30 3.88
C LEU A 150 -8.74 -11.47 3.89
N VAL A 151 -9.36 -11.57 2.71
CA VAL A 151 -10.81 -11.81 2.59
C VAL A 151 -11.21 -13.19 3.12
N GLN A 152 -10.33 -14.19 3.08
CA GLN A 152 -10.58 -15.48 3.74
C GLN A 152 -10.53 -15.37 5.27
N GLN A 153 -9.64 -14.53 5.81
CA GLN A 153 -9.53 -14.29 7.25
C GLN A 153 -10.73 -13.52 7.80
N ASP A 154 -11.16 -12.47 7.11
CA ASP A 154 -12.37 -11.72 7.43
C ASP A 154 -13.22 -11.47 6.17
N PRO A 155 -14.15 -12.39 5.87
CA PRO A 155 -15.09 -12.21 4.77
C PRO A 155 -16.04 -11.03 4.96
N GLY A 156 -16.17 -10.47 6.16
CA GLY A 156 -17.01 -9.31 6.44
C GLY A 156 -16.34 -7.97 6.13
N ASN A 157 -15.02 -7.95 5.95
CA ASN A 157 -14.27 -6.73 5.69
C ASN A 157 -14.56 -6.20 4.28
N GLN A 158 -15.33 -5.12 4.21
CA GLN A 158 -15.75 -4.50 2.96
C GLN A 158 -14.62 -3.82 2.20
N GLU A 159 -13.60 -3.33 2.91
CA GLU A 159 -12.43 -2.69 2.31
C GLU A 159 -11.63 -3.72 1.52
N TRP A 160 -11.29 -4.85 2.14
CA TRP A 160 -10.56 -5.91 1.44
C TRP A 160 -11.36 -6.55 0.30
N GLN A 161 -12.68 -6.66 0.44
CA GLN A 161 -13.51 -7.10 -0.68
C GLN A 161 -13.50 -6.10 -1.86
N ARG A 162 -13.48 -4.80 -1.57
CA ARG A 162 -13.39 -3.76 -2.59
C ARG A 162 -12.03 -3.83 -3.28
N ASP A 163 -10.95 -3.89 -2.51
CA ASP A 163 -9.60 -3.94 -3.04
C ASP A 163 -9.38 -5.20 -3.89
N LEU A 164 -9.90 -6.35 -3.43
CA LEU A 164 -9.91 -7.59 -4.21
C LEU A 164 -10.63 -7.42 -5.57
N ALA A 165 -11.76 -6.71 -5.59
CA ALA A 165 -12.49 -6.44 -6.83
C ALA A 165 -11.71 -5.50 -7.75
N VAL A 166 -11.07 -4.46 -7.19
CA VAL A 166 -10.21 -3.53 -7.93
C VAL A 166 -9.01 -4.26 -8.53
N THR A 167 -8.34 -5.15 -7.79
CA THR A 167 -7.22 -5.91 -8.34
C THR A 167 -7.65 -6.85 -9.48
N HIS A 168 -8.84 -7.47 -9.39
CA HIS A 168 -9.40 -8.21 -10.53
C HIS A 168 -9.64 -7.33 -11.77
N ASP A 169 -10.09 -6.08 -11.58
CA ASP A 169 -10.23 -5.12 -12.67
C ASP A 169 -8.87 -4.74 -13.28
N SER A 170 -7.87 -4.42 -12.46
CA SER A 170 -6.50 -4.12 -12.89
C SER A 170 -5.89 -5.26 -13.73
N ILE A 171 -6.04 -6.51 -13.27
CA ILE A 171 -5.59 -7.69 -14.03
C ILE A 171 -6.35 -7.80 -15.36
N GLY A 172 -7.68 -7.63 -15.33
CA GLY A 172 -8.51 -7.66 -16.53
C GLY A 172 -8.09 -6.58 -17.55
N ALA A 173 -7.74 -5.38 -17.09
CA ALA A 173 -7.26 -4.29 -17.93
C ALA A 173 -5.91 -4.61 -18.57
N VAL A 174 -4.95 -5.15 -17.81
CA VAL A 174 -3.65 -5.59 -18.36
C VAL A 174 -3.82 -6.70 -19.40
N LEU A 175 -4.66 -7.69 -19.12
CA LEU A 175 -4.96 -8.78 -20.06
C LEU A 175 -5.63 -8.26 -21.34
N GLN A 176 -6.52 -7.28 -21.23
CA GLN A 176 -7.12 -6.61 -22.38
C GLN A 176 -6.06 -5.91 -23.24
N SER A 177 -5.18 -5.12 -22.62
CA SER A 177 -4.06 -4.47 -23.31
C SER A 177 -3.12 -5.48 -23.99
N ALA A 178 -2.98 -6.68 -23.42
CA ALA A 178 -2.20 -7.78 -24.00
C ALA A 178 -2.95 -8.61 -25.06
N GLY A 179 -4.19 -8.23 -25.42
CA GLY A 179 -5.02 -8.95 -26.40
C GLY A 179 -5.63 -10.26 -25.88
N LYS A 180 -5.48 -10.58 -24.59
CA LYS A 180 -6.02 -11.79 -23.94
C LYS A 180 -7.46 -11.57 -23.51
N ILE A 181 -8.34 -11.38 -24.50
CA ILE A 181 -9.71 -10.93 -24.30
C ILE A 181 -10.53 -11.91 -23.44
N ALA A 182 -10.44 -13.22 -23.69
CA ALA A 182 -11.20 -14.22 -22.92
C ALA A 182 -10.84 -14.19 -21.42
N ASP A 183 -9.55 -14.15 -21.11
CA ASP A 183 -9.04 -14.09 -19.74
C ASP A 183 -9.44 -12.76 -19.06
N SER A 184 -9.32 -11.64 -19.79
CA SER A 184 -9.76 -10.32 -19.34
C SER A 184 -11.24 -10.31 -18.93
N LEU A 185 -12.14 -10.85 -19.76
CA LEU A 185 -13.56 -10.95 -19.43
C LEU A 185 -13.82 -11.82 -18.19
N ALA A 186 -13.04 -12.89 -18.00
CA ALA A 186 -13.18 -13.74 -16.81
C ALA A 186 -12.84 -12.96 -15.53
N GLU A 187 -11.79 -12.14 -15.55
CA GLU A 187 -11.38 -11.31 -14.41
C GLU A 187 -12.38 -10.18 -14.14
N PHE A 188 -12.85 -9.49 -15.16
CA PHE A 188 -13.91 -8.48 -15.04
C PHE A 188 -15.21 -9.04 -14.43
N ARG A 189 -15.59 -10.28 -14.78
CA ARG A 189 -16.74 -10.95 -14.16
C ARG A 189 -16.53 -11.22 -12.67
N LYS A 190 -15.30 -11.55 -12.24
CA LYS A 190 -14.98 -11.73 -10.81
C LYS A 190 -15.10 -10.40 -10.07
N ALA A 191 -14.48 -9.34 -10.60
CA ALA A 191 -14.59 -7.97 -10.05
C ALA A 191 -16.06 -7.55 -9.87
N TRP A 192 -16.87 -7.69 -10.92
CA TRP A 192 -18.28 -7.31 -10.89
C TRP A 192 -19.09 -8.09 -9.85
N ARG A 193 -18.89 -9.41 -9.72
CA ARG A 193 -19.62 -10.22 -8.72
C ARG A 193 -19.33 -9.75 -7.29
N SER A 194 -18.07 -9.46 -6.99
CA SER A 194 -17.65 -8.96 -5.69
C SER A 194 -18.25 -7.58 -5.41
N SER A 195 -18.15 -6.64 -6.35
CA SER A 195 -18.72 -5.30 -6.19
C SER A 195 -20.25 -5.30 -6.11
N ASN A 196 -20.94 -6.14 -6.90
CA ASN A 196 -22.40 -6.22 -6.88
C ASN A 196 -22.92 -6.82 -5.56
N ARG A 197 -22.21 -7.80 -4.99
CA ARG A 197 -22.52 -8.33 -3.66
C ARG A 197 -22.43 -7.23 -2.60
N LEU A 198 -21.35 -6.44 -2.60
CA LEU A 198 -21.16 -5.32 -1.68
C LEU A 198 -22.29 -4.29 -1.77
N LEU A 199 -22.70 -3.93 -2.99
CA LEU A 199 -23.79 -2.96 -3.24
C LEU A 199 -25.14 -3.44 -2.71
N VAL A 200 -25.48 -4.72 -2.88
CA VAL A 200 -26.73 -5.29 -2.38
C VAL A 200 -26.73 -5.37 -0.85
N THR A 201 -25.58 -5.60 -0.23
CA THR A 201 -25.46 -5.68 1.24
C THR A 201 -25.21 -4.34 1.94
N SER A 202 -24.83 -3.28 1.21
CA SER A 202 -24.52 -1.95 1.77
C SER A 202 -24.77 -0.83 0.76
N PRO A 203 -26.03 -0.35 0.61
CA PRO A 203 -26.43 0.59 -0.44
C PRO A 203 -25.94 2.04 -0.30
N THR A 204 -25.33 2.42 0.81
CA THR A 204 -25.02 3.82 1.15
C THR A 204 -23.69 4.35 0.61
N MET A 205 -22.85 3.52 -0.02
CA MET A 205 -21.58 3.96 -0.60
C MET A 205 -21.70 4.26 -2.10
N SER A 206 -21.49 5.53 -2.48
CA SER A 206 -21.40 5.97 -3.87
C SER A 206 -20.11 5.45 -4.52
N ILE A 207 -20.18 4.34 -5.26
CA ILE A 207 -19.09 3.87 -6.13
C ILE A 207 -19.15 4.68 -7.45
N SER A 208 -18.89 5.98 -7.36
CA SER A 208 -18.97 6.91 -8.48
C SER A 208 -17.63 7.00 -9.22
N SER A 209 -17.30 5.96 -10.00
CA SER A 209 -16.43 6.05 -11.21
C SER A 209 -16.41 4.72 -11.98
N SER A 210 -16.40 3.59 -11.26
CA SER A 210 -16.29 2.26 -11.88
C SER A 210 -17.59 1.82 -12.56
N ILE A 211 -18.77 2.12 -12.01
CA ILE A 211 -20.07 1.64 -12.51
C ILE A 211 -20.38 2.09 -13.95
N SER A 212 -20.00 3.32 -14.32
CA SER A 212 -20.21 3.86 -15.67
C SER A 212 -19.38 3.12 -16.72
N HIS A 213 -18.12 2.78 -16.38
CA HIS A 213 -17.23 2.00 -17.25
C HIS A 213 -17.72 0.56 -17.45
N TRP A 214 -18.27 -0.07 -16.41
CA TRP A 214 -18.81 -1.43 -16.47
C TRP A 214 -20.07 -1.54 -17.36
N ARG A 215 -21.02 -0.61 -17.21
CA ARG A 215 -22.24 -0.59 -18.04
C ARG A 215 -21.95 -0.32 -19.51
N ALA A 216 -21.00 0.56 -19.82
CA ALA A 216 -20.62 0.86 -21.20
C ALA A 216 -19.97 -0.36 -21.89
N ARG A 217 -19.09 -1.11 -21.20
CA ARG A 217 -18.38 -2.27 -21.79
C ARG A 217 -19.25 -3.52 -21.92
N ALA A 218 -20.15 -3.78 -20.97
CA ALA A 218 -21.11 -4.88 -21.08
C ALA A 218 -22.16 -4.64 -22.18
N SER A 219 -22.54 -3.38 -22.41
CA SER A 219 -23.49 -3.01 -23.48
C SER A 219 -22.89 -3.12 -24.88
N ALA A 220 -21.58 -2.86 -25.02
CA ALA A 220 -20.88 -3.01 -26.30
C ALA A 220 -20.87 -4.47 -26.83
N THR A 221 -20.90 -5.46 -25.93
CA THR A 221 -20.97 -6.88 -26.30
C THR A 221 -22.38 -7.35 -26.63
N ALA A 222 -23.42 -6.71 -26.09
CA ALA A 222 -24.82 -7.02 -26.43
C ALA A 222 -25.18 -6.57 -27.86
N PHE A 223 -24.50 -5.56 -28.41
CA PHE A 223 -24.71 -5.09 -29.78
C PHE A 223 -23.94 -5.93 -30.82
N SER A 224 -22.75 -6.44 -30.47
CA SER A 224 -21.95 -7.28 -31.39
C SER A 224 -22.49 -8.70 -31.58
N ASN A 225 -23.31 -9.22 -30.64
CA ASN A 225 -23.90 -10.56 -30.73
C ASN A 225 -25.32 -10.58 -31.36
N LYS A 226 -25.78 -9.46 -31.93
CA LYS A 226 -27.05 -9.35 -32.67
C LYS A 226 -26.86 -9.10 -34.17
N VAL A 227 -25.62 -9.07 -34.65
CA VAL A 227 -25.30 -8.87 -36.07
C VAL A 227 -24.25 -9.90 -36.51
N THR A 228 -24.67 -11.16 -36.53
CA THR A 228 -24.17 -12.27 -37.37
C THR A 228 -25.28 -13.30 -37.45
#